data_AF-A0A7C9VL75-F1
#
_entry.id   AF-A0A7C9VL75-F1
#
_cell.length_a   1.000
_cell.length_b   1.000
_cell.length_c   1.000
_cell.angle_alpha   90.00
_cell.angle_beta   90.00
_cell.angle_gamma   90.00
#
_symmetry.space_group_name_H-M   'P 1'
#
loop_
_entity.id
_entity.type
_entity.pdbx_description
1 polymer ?
#
loop_
_entity_poly.entity_id
_entity_poly.type
_entity_poly.pdbx_seq_one_letter_code
_entity_poly.pdbx_strand_id
1 'polypeptide(L)'
;MASSRLPPKPDFEALAASAPASADRRTLILALIGNLVSSWTNNESLFIYVLMLILRTDQASAALTFATLNTTRARLDLIQRLAKITIRDPNLEKALSKIIERFNESTLVRNEFNHCMYIVDASGQITHTQSMRIVQTKDSLRFGEMKPMDDARLKSMVKATRDMTRINRDIWDLLPRLENHLGSSKPSP
;
A
#
# COMPACT_ATOMS: atom_id res chain seq x y z
N MET A 1 -17.33 -38.83 21.66
CA MET A 1 -17.22 -37.36 21.72
C MET A 1 -17.19 -36.85 20.29
N ALA A 2 -18.10 -35.96 19.90
CA ALA A 2 -18.15 -35.45 18.54
C ALA A 2 -16.87 -34.63 18.25
N SER A 3 -16.13 -35.01 17.20
CA SER A 3 -15.01 -34.22 16.70
C SER A 3 -15.50 -32.80 16.40
N SER A 4 -14.99 -31.81 17.15
CA SER A 4 -15.25 -30.40 16.87
C SER A 4 -14.84 -30.08 15.43
N ARG A 5 -15.68 -29.32 14.72
CA ARG A 5 -15.34 -28.80 13.38
C ARG A 5 -14.50 -27.53 13.44
N LEU A 6 -14.31 -26.97 14.64
CA LEU A 6 -13.53 -25.76 14.85
C LEU A 6 -12.06 -26.11 15.13
N PRO A 7 -11.11 -25.23 14.74
CA PRO A 7 -9.74 -25.32 15.21
C PRO A 7 -9.70 -25.38 16.75
N PRO A 8 -8.73 -26.10 17.33
CA PRO A 8 -8.56 -26.10 18.78
C PRO A 8 -8.31 -24.68 19.29
N LYS A 9 -8.85 -24.36 20.47
CA LYS A 9 -8.59 -23.08 21.13
C LYS A 9 -7.08 -22.96 21.37
N PRO A 10 -6.43 -21.85 20.97
CA PRO A 10 -5.03 -21.62 21.30
C PRO A 10 -4.81 -21.62 22.81
N ASP A 11 -3.68 -22.17 23.23
CA ASP A 11 -3.21 -22.05 24.62
C ASP A 11 -2.61 -20.65 24.83
N PHE A 12 -3.46 -19.72 25.26
CA PHE A 12 -3.08 -18.33 25.45
C PHE A 12 -2.04 -18.13 26.56
N GLU A 13 -2.04 -18.99 27.59
CA GLU A 13 -1.07 -18.91 28.69
C GLU A 13 0.33 -19.34 28.21
N ALA A 14 0.41 -20.44 27.47
CA ALA A 14 1.67 -20.88 26.88
C ALA A 14 2.23 -19.86 25.87
N LEU A 15 1.36 -19.26 25.05
CA LEU A 15 1.75 -18.19 24.12
C LEU A 15 2.24 -16.93 24.84
N ALA A 16 1.61 -16.56 25.95
CA ALA A 16 2.04 -15.43 26.76
C ALA A 16 3.40 -15.69 27.42
N ALA A 17 3.62 -16.91 27.93
CA ALA A 17 4.88 -17.31 28.56
C ALA A 17 6.06 -17.34 27.57
N SER A 18 5.83 -17.73 26.31
CA SER A 18 6.89 -17.81 25.28
C SER A 18 7.12 -16.50 24.51
N ALA A 19 6.19 -15.55 24.60
CA ALA A 19 6.26 -14.25 23.94
C ALA A 19 7.60 -13.49 24.12
N PRO A 20 8.26 -13.46 25.29
CA PRO A 20 9.54 -12.75 25.44
C PRO A 20 10.63 -13.26 24.50
N ALA A 21 10.69 -14.58 24.23
CA ALA A 21 11.72 -15.18 23.39
C ALA A 21 11.62 -14.79 21.90
N SER A 22 10.45 -14.30 21.48
CA SER A 22 10.18 -13.85 20.10
C SER A 22 10.05 -12.35 19.96
N ALA A 23 10.31 -11.58 21.03
CA ALA A 23 10.05 -10.15 21.08
C ALA A 23 10.79 -9.38 19.97
N ASP A 24 12.06 -9.68 19.71
CA ASP A 24 12.85 -8.94 18.72
C ASP A 24 12.32 -9.13 17.29
N ARG A 25 12.08 -10.38 16.87
CA ARG A 25 11.56 -10.68 15.52
C ARG A 25 10.15 -10.13 15.33
N ARG A 26 9.28 -10.25 16.35
CA ARG A 26 7.93 -9.67 16.30
C ARG A 26 7.97 -8.14 16.22
N THR A 27 8.82 -7.50 17.02
CA THR A 27 9.01 -6.04 16.99
C THR A 27 9.49 -5.59 15.61
N LEU A 28 10.44 -6.30 15.00
CA LEU A 28 10.90 -6.03 13.64
C LEU A 28 9.74 -6.12 12.63
N ILE A 29 8.94 -7.18 12.66
CA ILE A 29 7.79 -7.36 11.75
C ILE A 29 6.80 -6.20 11.91
N LEU A 30 6.41 -5.89 13.15
CA LEU A 30 5.47 -4.80 13.45
C LEU A 30 6.02 -3.43 13.02
N ALA A 31 7.30 -3.18 13.25
CA ALA A 31 7.97 -1.95 12.81
C ALA A 31 7.99 -1.85 11.27
N LEU A 32 8.26 -2.94 10.54
CA LEU A 32 8.22 -2.95 9.08
C LEU A 32 6.81 -2.66 8.55
N ILE A 33 5.77 -3.25 9.15
CA ILE A 33 4.37 -2.96 8.81
C ILE A 33 4.06 -1.49 9.06
N GLY A 34 4.39 -0.97 10.25
CA GLY A 34 4.15 0.43 10.62
C GLY A 34 4.85 1.40 9.67
N ASN A 35 6.11 1.16 9.34
CA ASN A 35 6.88 1.97 8.40
C ASN A 35 6.27 1.94 6.98
N LEU A 36 5.84 0.77 6.51
CA LEU A 36 5.19 0.62 5.21
C LEU A 36 3.85 1.37 5.18
N VAL A 37 3.02 1.24 6.22
CA VAL A 37 1.72 1.91 6.31
C VAL A 37 1.89 3.43 6.37
N SER A 38 2.76 3.94 7.25
CA SER A 38 3.00 5.38 7.39
C SER A 38 3.56 6.00 6.11
N SER A 39 4.51 5.32 5.45
CA SER A 39 5.06 5.80 4.17
C SER A 39 4.00 5.79 3.07
N TRP A 40 3.16 4.75 3.03
CA TRP A 40 2.06 4.64 2.08
C TRP A 40 1.06 5.78 2.26
N THR A 41 0.63 6.08 3.49
CA THR A 41 -0.38 7.15 3.74
C THR A 41 0.16 8.52 3.37
N ASN A 42 1.42 8.80 3.70
CA ASN A 42 2.05 10.08 3.35
C ASN A 42 2.11 10.25 1.83
N ASN A 43 2.52 9.21 1.10
CA ASN A 43 2.57 9.24 -0.36
C ASN A 43 1.18 9.39 -0.99
N GLU A 44 0.16 8.69 -0.46
CA GLU A 44 -1.21 8.84 -0.95
C GLU A 44 -1.67 10.31 -0.86
N SER A 45 -1.46 10.95 0.30
CA SER A 45 -1.89 12.32 0.53
C SER A 45 -1.20 13.33 -0.39
N LEU A 46 0.05 13.10 -0.81
CA LEU A 46 0.74 14.00 -1.74
C LEU A 46 0.08 14.09 -3.13
N PHE A 47 -0.69 13.08 -3.53
CA PHE A 47 -1.43 13.14 -4.79
C PHE A 47 -2.52 14.23 -4.82
N ILE A 48 -2.89 14.80 -3.67
CA ILE A 48 -3.75 15.99 -3.60
C ILE A 48 -3.10 17.16 -4.34
N TYR A 49 -1.78 17.37 -4.20
CA TYR A 49 -1.07 18.45 -4.88
C TYR A 49 -0.97 18.22 -6.39
N VAL A 50 -0.78 16.97 -6.81
CA VAL A 50 -0.84 16.60 -8.23
C VAL A 50 -2.20 16.93 -8.82
N LEU A 51 -3.27 16.54 -8.11
CA LEU A 51 -4.65 16.83 -8.52
C LEU A 51 -4.93 18.34 -8.55
N MET A 52 -4.46 19.09 -7.55
CA MET A 52 -4.57 20.55 -7.45
C MET A 52 -4.00 21.23 -8.69
N LEU A 53 -2.77 20.87 -9.08
CA LEU A 53 -2.10 21.44 -10.24
C LEU A 53 -2.84 21.09 -11.54
N ILE A 54 -3.19 19.82 -11.71
CA ILE A 54 -3.89 19.33 -12.92
C ILE A 54 -5.27 19.98 -13.08
N LEU A 55 -6.03 20.16 -11.99
CA LEU A 55 -7.33 20.83 -11.99
C LEU A 55 -7.23 22.37 -12.02
N ARG A 56 -6.03 22.93 -11.82
CA ARG A 56 -5.79 24.38 -11.71
C ARG A 56 -6.69 25.05 -10.66
N THR A 57 -6.75 24.44 -9.49
CA THR A 57 -7.63 24.86 -8.39
C THR A 57 -6.83 25.09 -7.11
N ASP A 58 -7.48 25.59 -6.07
CA ASP A 58 -6.86 25.76 -4.76
C ASP A 58 -6.77 24.44 -3.98
N GLN A 59 -5.96 24.41 -2.93
CA GLN A 59 -5.72 23.21 -2.15
C GLN A 59 -7.00 22.65 -1.49
N ALA A 60 -7.93 23.50 -1.05
CA ALA A 60 -9.15 23.05 -0.39
C ALA A 60 -10.10 22.36 -1.38
N SER A 61 -10.28 22.94 -2.56
CA SER A 61 -11.08 22.35 -3.66
C SER A 61 -10.49 21.01 -4.14
N ALA A 62 -9.17 20.92 -4.27
CA ALA A 62 -8.48 19.68 -4.62
C ALA A 62 -8.63 18.61 -3.54
N ALA A 63 -8.47 18.99 -2.27
CA ALA A 63 -8.62 18.08 -1.14
C ALA A 63 -10.06 17.55 -1.03
N LEU A 64 -11.07 18.40 -1.21
CA LEU A 64 -12.48 17.98 -1.23
C LEU A 64 -12.74 16.96 -2.34
N THR A 65 -12.28 17.26 -3.55
CA THR A 65 -12.40 16.36 -4.71
C THR A 65 -11.73 15.01 -4.45
N PHE A 66 -10.51 15.02 -3.89
CA PHE A 66 -9.76 13.82 -3.55
C PHE A 66 -10.47 12.99 -2.47
N ALA A 67 -11.02 13.65 -1.44
CA ALA A 67 -11.73 13.00 -0.35
C ALA A 67 -13.08 12.38 -0.78
N THR A 68 -13.79 13.00 -1.73
CA THR A 68 -15.05 12.48 -2.28
C THR A 68 -14.89 11.13 -2.99
N LEU A 69 -13.70 10.86 -3.54
CA LEU A 69 -13.41 9.56 -4.14
C LEU A 69 -13.07 8.54 -3.04
N ASN A 70 -13.96 7.58 -2.83
CA ASN A 70 -13.92 6.64 -1.70
C ASN A 70 -12.76 5.61 -1.72
N THR A 71 -12.00 5.53 -2.82
CA THR A 71 -10.89 4.58 -2.92
C THR A 71 -9.66 5.23 -3.52
N THR A 72 -8.48 4.82 -3.05
CA THR A 72 -7.18 5.21 -3.63
C THR A 72 -7.14 4.95 -5.13
N ARG A 73 -7.69 3.81 -5.58
CA ARG A 73 -7.77 3.47 -7.00
C ARG A 73 -8.52 4.53 -7.80
N ALA A 74 -9.70 4.95 -7.33
CA ALA A 74 -10.50 5.96 -8.03
C ALA A 74 -9.78 7.32 -8.10
N ARG A 75 -9.10 7.72 -7.01
CA ARG A 75 -8.27 8.94 -6.96
C ARG A 75 -7.15 8.91 -7.99
N LEU A 76 -6.39 7.82 -8.04
CA LEU A 76 -5.28 7.66 -8.97
C LEU A 76 -5.75 7.55 -10.42
N ASP A 77 -6.86 6.86 -10.69
CA ASP A 77 -7.46 6.77 -12.04
C ASP A 77 -7.89 8.16 -12.53
N LEU A 78 -8.52 8.97 -11.68
CA LEU A 78 -8.85 10.36 -12.04
C LEU A 78 -7.59 11.15 -12.40
N ILE A 79 -6.55 11.09 -11.56
CA ILE A 79 -5.28 11.77 -11.82
C ILE A 79 -4.67 11.32 -13.14
N GLN A 80 -4.61 10.01 -13.42
CA GLN A 80 -4.05 9.49 -14.67
C GLN A 80 -4.85 9.94 -15.90
N ARG A 81 -6.18 9.95 -15.81
CA ARG A 81 -7.04 10.40 -16.92
C ARG A 81 -6.89 11.88 -17.19
N LEU A 82 -6.89 12.70 -16.15
CA LEU A 82 -6.68 14.14 -16.29
C LEU A 82 -5.26 14.45 -16.78
N ALA A 83 -4.24 13.73 -16.30
CA ALA A 83 -2.86 13.87 -16.76
C ALA A 83 -2.73 13.70 -18.28
N LYS A 84 -3.39 12.68 -18.85
CA LYS A 84 -3.38 12.42 -20.30
C LYS A 84 -3.91 13.56 -21.17
N ILE A 85 -4.84 14.37 -20.65
CA ILE A 85 -5.45 15.47 -21.39
C ILE A 85 -4.83 16.84 -21.04
N THR A 86 -4.18 16.97 -19.87
CA THR A 86 -3.60 18.24 -19.39
C THR A 86 -2.09 18.33 -19.59
N ILE A 87 -1.36 17.23 -19.46
CA ILE A 87 0.10 17.19 -19.55
C ILE A 87 0.53 16.91 -21.00
N ARG A 88 0.84 17.99 -21.72
CA ARG A 88 1.35 17.94 -23.11
C ARG A 88 2.79 17.40 -23.25
N ASP A 89 3.62 17.43 -22.21
CA ASP A 89 4.98 16.87 -22.25
C ASP A 89 4.91 15.34 -22.00
N PRO A 90 5.20 14.49 -23.00
CA PRO A 90 5.13 13.03 -22.84
C PRO A 90 6.10 12.49 -21.79
N ASN A 91 7.24 13.16 -21.55
CA ASN A 91 8.20 12.71 -20.55
C ASN A 91 7.68 12.95 -19.14
N LEU A 92 6.99 14.07 -18.93
CA LEU A 92 6.40 14.44 -17.65
C LEU A 92 5.17 13.58 -17.32
N GLU A 93 4.31 13.33 -18.31
CA GLU A 93 3.19 12.38 -18.18
C GLU A 93 3.71 10.98 -17.82
N LYS A 94 4.70 10.48 -18.56
CA LYS A 94 5.30 9.17 -18.29
C LYS A 94 5.95 9.09 -16.91
N ALA A 95 6.55 10.18 -16.42
CA ALA A 95 7.12 10.23 -15.08
C ALA A 95 6.03 10.07 -14.00
N LEU A 96 4.92 10.80 -14.11
CA LEU A 96 3.76 10.66 -13.21
C LEU A 96 3.18 9.24 -13.28
N SER A 97 2.98 8.71 -14.49
CA SER A 97 2.45 7.36 -14.71
C SER A 97 3.32 6.28 -14.04
N LYS A 98 4.66 6.38 -14.14
CA LYS A 98 5.58 5.46 -13.45
C LYS A 98 5.54 5.57 -11.92
N ILE A 99 5.35 6.78 -11.39
CA ILE A 99 5.19 6.98 -9.94
C ILE A 99 3.92 6.27 -9.45
N ILE A 100 2.81 6.43 -10.18
CA ILE A 100 1.53 5.80 -9.84
C ILE A 100 1.61 4.27 -9.95
N GLU A 101 2.26 3.75 -10.99
CA GLU A 101 2.51 2.31 -11.17
C GLU A 101 3.24 1.71 -9.96
N ARG A 102 4.40 2.27 -9.59
CA ARG A 102 5.19 1.80 -8.45
C ARG A 102 4.46 1.96 -7.11
N PHE A 103 3.65 3.01 -6.97
CA PHE A 103 2.80 3.19 -5.79
C PHE A 103 1.74 2.09 -5.70
N ASN A 104 1.10 1.72 -6.81
CA ASN A 104 0.14 0.62 -6.86
C ASN A 104 0.79 -0.73 -6.55
N GLU A 105 1.98 -1.02 -7.08
CA GLU A 105 2.75 -2.23 -6.73
C GLU A 105 3.02 -2.33 -5.23
N SER A 106 3.48 -1.22 -4.63
CA SER A 106 3.76 -1.14 -3.19
C SER A 106 2.47 -1.21 -2.35
N THR A 107 1.34 -0.75 -2.90
CA THR A 107 0.01 -0.88 -2.29
C THR A 107 -0.42 -2.33 -2.16
N LEU A 108 -0.08 -3.21 -3.12
CA LEU A 108 -0.38 -4.63 -3.04
C LEU A 108 0.30 -5.27 -1.82
N VAL A 109 1.59 -4.97 -1.62
CA VAL A 109 2.36 -5.46 -0.47
C VAL A 109 1.76 -4.96 0.84
N ARG A 110 1.45 -3.65 0.92
CA ARG A 110 0.80 -3.05 2.09
C ARG A 110 -0.55 -3.72 2.39
N ASN A 111 -1.37 -3.94 1.37
CA ASN A 111 -2.69 -4.55 1.53
C ASN A 111 -2.60 -6.00 1.99
N GLU A 112 -1.64 -6.76 1.47
CA GLU A 112 -1.41 -8.13 1.90
C GLU A 112 -1.13 -8.21 3.41
N PHE A 113 -0.18 -7.42 3.92
CA PHE A 113 0.16 -7.45 5.36
C PHE A 113 -0.92 -6.84 6.26
N ASN A 114 -1.76 -5.92 5.77
CA ASN A 114 -2.87 -5.37 6.57
C ASN A 114 -4.15 -6.23 6.55
N HIS A 115 -4.27 -7.16 5.60
CA HIS A 115 -5.48 -7.97 5.43
C HIS A 115 -5.22 -9.48 5.47
N CYS A 116 -4.08 -9.89 6.04
CA CYS A 116 -3.77 -11.30 6.31
C CYS A 116 -4.05 -11.65 7.77
N MET A 117 -4.25 -12.94 8.01
CA MET A 117 -4.18 -13.51 9.35
C MET A 117 -2.73 -13.89 9.66
N TYR A 118 -2.23 -13.50 10.83
CA TYR A 118 -0.91 -13.87 11.32
C TYR A 118 -0.98 -15.17 12.11
N ILE A 119 -0.16 -16.15 11.75
CA ILE A 119 -0.09 -17.44 12.43
C ILE A 119 1.12 -17.43 13.36
N VAL A 120 0.86 -17.75 14.62
CA VAL A 120 1.84 -17.75 15.70
C VAL A 120 2.05 -19.18 16.19
N ASP A 121 3.29 -19.62 16.33
CA ASP A 121 3.61 -20.94 16.88
C ASP A 121 3.65 -20.95 18.42
N ALA A 122 3.89 -22.13 19.01
CA ALA A 122 3.97 -22.29 20.47
C ALA A 122 5.09 -21.45 21.14
N SER A 123 6.11 -21.03 20.38
CA SER A 123 7.19 -20.15 20.85
C SER A 123 6.84 -18.66 20.75
N GLY A 124 5.62 -18.33 20.32
CA GLY A 124 5.17 -16.96 20.13
C GLY A 124 5.71 -16.33 18.85
N GLN A 125 6.37 -17.07 17.96
CA GLN A 125 6.92 -16.54 16.71
C GLN A 125 5.83 -16.42 15.64
N ILE A 126 5.82 -15.32 14.90
CA ILE A 126 5.01 -15.20 13.68
C ILE A 126 5.70 -16.04 12.60
N THR A 127 5.09 -17.18 12.25
CA THR A 127 5.67 -18.12 11.29
C THR A 127 5.12 -17.95 9.89
N HIS A 128 3.84 -17.58 9.76
CA HIS A 128 3.15 -17.49 8.48
C HIS A 128 2.12 -16.37 8.45
N THR A 129 1.78 -15.95 7.23
CA THR A 129 0.59 -15.14 6.93
C THR A 129 -0.37 -15.97 6.09
N GLN A 130 -1.66 -15.91 6.39
CA GLN A 130 -2.70 -16.49 5.54
C GLN A 130 -3.54 -15.37 4.92
N SER A 131 -3.60 -15.33 3.59
CA SER A 131 -4.48 -14.38 2.91
C SER A 131 -5.94 -14.79 3.08
N MET A 132 -6.82 -13.81 3.30
CA MET A 132 -8.25 -14.05 3.50
C MET A 132 -9.05 -14.10 2.19
N ARG A 133 -8.37 -14.05 1.05
CA ARG A 133 -9.02 -14.06 -0.26
C ARG A 133 -9.49 -15.46 -0.61
N ILE A 134 -10.78 -15.60 -0.88
CA ILE A 134 -11.35 -16.85 -1.40
C ILE A 134 -10.99 -16.95 -2.87
N VAL A 135 -10.35 -18.07 -3.25
CA VAL A 135 -10.14 -18.42 -4.65
C VAL A 135 -11.09 -19.56 -4.99
N GLN A 136 -12.13 -19.23 -5.76
CA GLN A 136 -13.08 -20.21 -6.29
C GLN A 136 -12.59 -20.64 -7.68
N THR A 137 -12.20 -21.91 -7.81
CA THR A 137 -12.01 -22.57 -9.10
C THR A 137 -13.28 -23.36 -9.45
N LYS A 138 -13.38 -23.86 -10.69
CA LYS A 138 -14.53 -24.69 -11.12
C LYS A 138 -14.73 -25.91 -10.21
N ASP A 139 -13.64 -26.42 -9.62
CA ASP A 139 -13.63 -27.68 -8.87
C ASP A 139 -13.33 -27.52 -7.36
N SER A 140 -12.98 -26.32 -6.88
CA SER A 140 -12.64 -26.13 -5.46
C SER A 140 -12.81 -24.69 -4.96
N LEU A 141 -13.17 -24.54 -3.70
CA LEU A 141 -13.09 -23.28 -2.97
C LEU A 141 -11.86 -23.35 -2.05
N ARG A 142 -10.80 -22.62 -2.40
CA ARG A 142 -9.58 -22.56 -1.58
C ARG A 142 -9.61 -21.31 -0.71
N PHE A 143 -9.51 -21.52 0.59
CA PHE A 143 -9.12 -20.46 1.53
C PHE A 143 -7.70 -20.02 1.20
N GLY A 144 -7.46 -18.71 1.27
CA GLY A 144 -6.33 -18.07 0.60
C GLY A 144 -4.95 -18.64 0.92
N GLU A 145 -3.98 -18.21 0.13
CA GLU A 145 -2.60 -18.66 0.17
C GLU A 145 -1.96 -18.42 1.54
N MET A 146 -1.30 -19.45 2.08
CA MET A 146 -0.45 -19.37 3.26
C MET A 146 1.00 -19.16 2.81
N LYS A 147 1.67 -18.16 3.37
CA LYS A 147 3.05 -17.80 3.03
C LYS A 147 3.91 -17.76 4.29
N PRO A 148 5.16 -18.26 4.25
CA PRO A 148 6.07 -18.17 5.37
C PRO A 148 6.48 -16.72 5.63
N MET A 149 6.65 -16.38 6.91
CA MET A 149 7.26 -15.13 7.38
C MET A 149 8.78 -15.31 7.51
N ASP A 150 9.43 -15.72 6.42
CA ASP A 150 10.87 -15.93 6.35
C ASP A 150 11.65 -14.64 6.03
N ASP A 151 12.97 -14.73 5.97
CA ASP A 151 13.81 -13.56 5.73
C ASP A 151 13.67 -13.00 4.31
N ALA A 152 13.29 -13.81 3.31
CA ALA A 152 13.00 -13.32 1.97
C ALA A 152 11.73 -12.45 1.99
N ARG A 153 10.73 -12.87 2.77
CA ARG A 153 9.51 -12.11 3.03
C ARG A 153 9.82 -10.77 3.72
N LEU A 154 10.64 -10.78 4.76
CA LEU A 154 11.05 -9.55 5.45
C LEU A 154 11.83 -8.61 4.51
N LYS A 155 12.73 -9.15 3.68
CA LYS A 155 13.44 -8.37 2.65
C LYS A 155 12.48 -7.72 1.65
N SER A 156 11.40 -8.40 1.27
CA SER A 156 10.38 -7.83 0.38
C SER A 156 9.65 -6.64 1.02
N MET A 157 9.37 -6.69 2.32
CA MET A 157 8.79 -5.56 3.06
C MET A 157 9.76 -4.37 3.11
N VAL A 158 11.03 -4.63 3.44
CA VAL A 158 12.07 -3.59 3.44
C VAL A 158 12.19 -2.93 2.06
N LYS A 159 12.16 -3.72 0.99
CA LYS A 159 12.16 -3.19 -0.39
C LYS A 159 10.93 -2.31 -0.65
N ALA A 160 9.73 -2.76 -0.30
CA ALA A 160 8.51 -1.98 -0.48
C ALA A 160 8.54 -0.65 0.29
N THR A 161 9.04 -0.65 1.53
CA THR A 161 9.23 0.58 2.30
C THR A 161 10.22 1.53 1.63
N ARG A 162 11.36 1.02 1.14
CA ARG A 162 12.34 1.84 0.38
C ARG A 162 11.75 2.40 -0.92
N ASP A 163 10.99 1.59 -1.63
CA ASP A 163 10.28 2.01 -2.85
C ASP A 163 9.29 3.13 -2.52
N MET A 164 8.57 3.05 -1.40
CA MET A 164 7.72 4.14 -0.91
C MET A 164 8.50 5.40 -0.53
N THR A 165 9.61 5.30 0.17
CA THR A 165 10.46 6.47 0.45
C THR A 165 10.94 7.15 -0.84
N ARG A 166 11.28 6.36 -1.86
CA ARG A 166 11.69 6.90 -3.17
C ARG A 166 10.51 7.55 -3.88
N ILE A 167 9.33 6.92 -3.90
CA ILE A 167 8.11 7.51 -4.46
C ILE A 167 7.82 8.88 -3.86
N ASN A 168 7.99 9.03 -2.53
CA ASN A 168 7.79 10.31 -1.86
C ASN A 168 8.64 11.42 -2.48
N ARG A 169 9.95 11.16 -2.62
CA ARG A 169 10.92 12.09 -3.21
C ARG A 169 10.61 12.36 -4.67
N ASP A 170 10.29 11.31 -5.43
CA ASP A 170 9.94 11.44 -6.85
C ASP A 170 8.70 12.31 -7.05
N ILE A 171 7.70 12.27 -6.15
CA ILE A 171 6.54 13.16 -6.18
C ILE A 171 6.97 14.60 -5.92
N TRP A 172 7.77 14.86 -4.87
CA TRP A 172 8.26 16.20 -4.58
C TRP A 172 9.10 16.80 -5.71
N ASP A 173 9.92 15.99 -6.38
CA ASP A 173 10.73 16.42 -7.54
C ASP A 173 9.86 16.65 -8.79
N LEU A 174 8.73 15.95 -8.91
CA LEU A 174 7.78 16.11 -10.01
C LEU A 174 6.97 17.41 -9.88
N LEU A 175 6.55 17.79 -8.67
CA LEU A 175 5.58 18.88 -8.46
C LEU A 175 6.00 20.22 -9.09
N PRO A 176 7.23 20.75 -8.88
CA PRO A 176 7.64 22.02 -9.51
C PRO A 176 7.69 21.94 -11.04
N ARG A 177 8.07 20.78 -11.59
CA ARG A 177 8.11 20.55 -13.04
C ARG A 177 6.71 20.54 -13.62
N LEU A 178 5.77 19.90 -12.92
CA LEU A 178 4.36 19.86 -13.27
C LEU A 178 3.72 21.24 -13.23
N GLU A 179 3.97 22.00 -12.17
CA GLU A 179 3.49 23.38 -12.02
C GLU A 179 3.98 24.28 -13.16
N ASN A 180 5.29 24.27 -13.43
CA ASN A 180 5.88 25.07 -14.52
C ASN A 180 5.28 24.73 -15.89
N HIS A 181 5.08 23.44 -16.18
CA HIS A 181 4.47 22.99 -17.43
C HIS A 181 3.02 23.45 -17.57
N LEU A 182 2.24 23.35 -16.49
CA LEU A 182 0.83 23.73 -16.49
C LEU A 182 0.62 25.24 -16.45
N GLY A 183 1.50 26.00 -15.82
CA GLY A 183 1.50 27.47 -15.84
C GLY A 183 1.88 28.06 -17.20
N SER A 184 2.76 27.38 -17.94
CA SER A 184 3.19 27.80 -19.29
C SER A 184 2.16 27.50 -20.39
N SER A 185 1.21 26.59 -20.13
CA SER A 185 0.16 26.24 -21.08
C SER A 185 -1.08 27.11 -20.90
N LYS A 186 -1.29 28.08 -21.81
CA LYS A 186 -2.55 28.82 -21.91
C LYS A 186 -3.72 27.83 -21.94
N PRO A 187 -4.81 28.08 -21.18
CA PRO A 187 -5.98 27.22 -21.25
C PRO A 187 -6.48 27.18 -22.70
N SER A 188 -6.71 25.97 -23.21
CA SER A 188 -7.52 25.81 -24.41
C SER A 188 -8.95 26.25 -24.05
N PRO A 189 -9.61 27.06 -24.90
CA PRO A 189 -10.96 27.56 -24.66
C PRO A 189 -12.00 26.44 -24.55
#